data_AF-A0A9Q3L288-F1
#
_entry.id   AF-A0A9Q3L288-F1
#
_cell.length_a   1.000
_cell.length_b   1.000
_cell.length_c   1.000
_cell.angle_alpha   90.00
_cell.angle_beta   90.00
_cell.angle_gamma   90.00
#
_symmetry.space_group_name_H-M   'P 1'
#
loop_
_entity.id
_entity.type
_entity.pdbx_description
1 polymer ?
#
loop_
_entity_poly.entity_id
_entity_poly.type
_entity_poly.pdbx_seq_one_letter_code
_entity_poly.pdbx_strand_id
1 'polypeptide(L)'
;MNNLNIWEVVELRREHKIVGTTWVFKLKRDHQNTVIEHKARLCAQGFTQTPSIDFDKTYAPTGRLNSLRALIAHACAKNLDFHQIDVKSAFLNAPLRETVYLSIPQGLDLNQ
;
A
#
# COMPACT_ATOMS: atom_id res chain seq x y z
N MET A 1 -3.70 10.88 -11.22
CA MET A 1 -2.79 10.98 -10.06
C MET A 1 -2.67 12.44 -9.60
N ASN A 2 -2.44 13.41 -10.50
CA ASN A 2 -2.41 14.84 -10.17
C ASN A 2 -3.72 15.37 -9.54
N ASN A 3 -4.89 14.90 -10.01
CA ASN A 3 -6.19 15.33 -9.50
C ASN A 3 -6.49 14.89 -8.05
N LEU A 4 -5.66 14.01 -7.46
CA LEU A 4 -5.82 13.52 -6.08
C LEU A 4 -4.90 14.26 -5.10
N ASN A 5 -3.99 15.12 -5.59
CA ASN A 5 -3.03 15.88 -4.79
C ASN A 5 -2.25 15.02 -3.76
N ILE A 6 -1.86 13.81 -4.15
CA ILE A 6 -1.20 12.80 -3.29
C ILE A 6 0.32 12.73 -3.46
N TRP A 7 0.90 13.45 -4.44
CA TRP A 7 2.34 13.54 -4.66
C TRP A 7 2.66 14.78 -5.48
N GLU A 8 3.92 15.21 -5.43
CA GLU A 8 4.48 16.29 -6.25
C GLU A 8 5.91 15.94 -6.68
N VAL A 9 6.36 16.52 -7.80
CA VAL A 9 7.77 16.46 -8.22
C VAL A 9 8.52 17.55 -7.47
N VAL A 10 9.62 17.18 -6.82
CA VAL A 10 10.46 18.11 -6.07
C VAL A 10 11.91 18.02 -6.54
N GLU A 11 12.65 19.12 -6.40
CA GLU A 11 14.10 19.10 -6.61
C GLU A 11 14.79 18.19 -5.59
N LEU A 12 15.70 17.36 -6.08
CA LEU A 12 16.46 16.47 -5.23
C LEU A 12 17.53 17.25 -4.46
N ARG A 13 17.45 17.19 -3.13
CA ARG A 13 18.47 17.71 -2.22
C ARG A 13 19.26 16.57 -1.58
N ARG A 14 20.47 16.85 -1.10
CA ARG A 14 21.41 15.83 -0.57
C ARG A 14 20.86 15.11 0.66
N GLU A 15 19.99 15.75 1.42
CA GLU A 15 19.36 15.25 2.63
C GLU A 15 18.20 14.29 2.38
N HIS A 16 17.66 14.21 1.16
CA HIS A 16 16.52 13.36 0.85
C HIS A 16 16.94 11.89 0.77
N LYS A 17 16.31 11.04 1.58
CA LYS A 17 16.41 9.58 1.48
C LYS A 17 15.42 9.09 0.42
N ILE A 18 15.93 8.78 -0.76
CA ILE A 18 15.11 8.31 -1.89
C ILE A 18 14.89 6.81 -1.79
N VAL A 19 13.63 6.39 -1.90
CA VAL A 19 13.26 4.98 -2.12
C VAL A 19 13.06 4.76 -3.61
N GLY A 20 13.68 3.72 -4.16
CA GLY A 20 13.54 3.39 -5.57
C GLY A 20 12.09 3.02 -5.93
N THR A 21 11.72 3.17 -7.20
CA THR A 21 10.40 2.80 -7.72
C THR A 21 10.50 1.73 -8.80
N THR A 22 9.54 0.82 -8.84
CA THR A 22 9.43 -0.19 -9.90
C THR A 22 7.98 -0.36 -10.34
N TRP A 23 7.80 -0.71 -11.60
CA TRP A 23 6.49 -1.12 -12.11
C TRP A 23 6.30 -2.63 -11.96
N VAL A 24 5.09 -3.02 -11.54
CA VAL A 24 4.65 -4.42 -11.54
C VAL A 24 3.47 -4.55 -12.48
N PHE A 25 3.68 -5.28 -13.57
CA PHE A 25 2.65 -5.57 -14.56
C PHE A 25 2.06 -6.96 -14.31
N LYS A 26 0.73 -7.06 -14.37
CA LYS A 26 0.03 -8.33 -14.20
C LYS A 26 -1.19 -8.40 -15.12
N LEU A 27 -1.33 -9.50 -15.84
CA LEU A 27 -2.55 -9.82 -16.56
C LEU A 27 -3.52 -10.52 -15.60
N LYS A 28 -4.75 -10.02 -15.52
CA LYS A 28 -5.86 -10.76 -14.92
C LYS A 28 -6.52 -11.58 -16.01
N ARG A 29 -6.65 -12.88 -15.77
CA ARG A 29 -7.30 -13.81 -16.68
C ARG A 29 -8.55 -14.41 -16.03
N ASP A 30 -9.52 -14.78 -16.85
CA ASP A 30 -10.70 -15.52 -16.41
C ASP A 30 -10.43 -17.03 -16.29
N HIS A 31 -11.48 -17.81 -16.02
CA HIS A 31 -11.39 -19.28 -15.90
C HIS A 31 -11.04 -19.96 -17.24
N GLN A 32 -11.28 -19.29 -18.36
CA GLN A 32 -10.97 -19.73 -19.72
C GLN A 32 -9.60 -19.22 -20.20
N ASN A 33 -8.79 -18.64 -19.29
CA ASN A 33 -7.46 -18.09 -19.57
C ASN A 33 -7.45 -16.86 -20.52
N THR A 34 -8.60 -16.22 -20.74
CA THR A 34 -8.72 -15.00 -21.55
C THR A 34 -8.30 -13.79 -20.71
N VAL A 35 -7.54 -12.87 -21.30
CA VAL A 35 -7.12 -11.63 -20.61
C VAL A 35 -8.32 -10.72 -20.45
N ILE A 36 -8.71 -10.44 -19.21
CA ILE A 36 -9.83 -9.55 -18.88
C ILE A 36 -9.38 -8.20 -18.36
N GLU A 37 -8.12 -8.07 -17.91
CA GLU A 37 -7.61 -6.82 -17.36
C GLU A 37 -6.07 -6.77 -17.43
N HIS A 38 -5.53 -5.63 -17.83
CA HIS A 38 -4.10 -5.31 -17.71
C HIS A 38 -3.88 -4.46 -16.48
N LYS A 39 -3.12 -4.96 -15.49
CA LYS A 39 -2.83 -4.23 -14.26
C LYS A 39 -1.41 -3.70 -14.30
N ALA A 40 -1.24 -2.42 -14.05
CA ALA A 40 0.03 -1.79 -13.75
C ALA A 40 -0.01 -1.24 -12.31
N ARG A 41 1.03 -1.52 -11.52
CA ARG A 41 1.19 -0.96 -10.18
C ARG A 41 2.56 -0.31 -10.08
N LEU A 42 2.57 0.94 -9.63
CA LEU A 42 3.80 1.59 -9.21
C LEU A 42 4.05 1.20 -7.75
N CYS A 43 5.23 0.63 -7.50
CA CYS A 43 5.62 0.14 -6.18
C CYS A 43 6.90 0.85 -5.72
N ALA A 44 6.93 1.25 -4.45
CA ALA A 44 8.18 1.59 -3.78
C ALA A 44 8.99 0.31 -3.53
N GLN A 45 10.30 0.37 -3.77
CA GLN A 45 11.25 -0.71 -3.51
C GLN A 45 11.56 -0.80 -2.02
N GLY A 46 10.61 -1.35 -1.24
CA GLY A 46 10.69 -1.42 0.22
C GLY A 46 11.76 -2.35 0.79
N PHE A 47 12.60 -2.99 -0.04
CA PHE A 47 13.69 -3.87 0.41
C PHE A 47 14.96 -3.10 0.81
N THR A 48 14.91 -1.78 0.90
CA THR A 48 16.02 -0.94 1.41
C THR A 48 16.09 -0.88 2.93
N GLN A 49 15.20 -1.59 3.64
CA GLN A 49 15.21 -1.65 5.10
C GLN A 49 16.50 -2.32 5.58
N THR A 50 17.16 -1.64 6.52
CA THR A 50 18.40 -2.10 7.15
C THR A 50 18.09 -2.72 8.52
N PRO A 51 18.56 -3.93 8.81
CA PRO A 51 18.45 -4.54 10.14
C PRO A 51 18.92 -3.57 11.23
N SER A 52 18.20 -3.49 12.36
CA SER A 52 18.48 -2.57 13.48
C SER A 52 18.28 -1.07 13.23
N ILE A 53 17.85 -0.63 12.04
CA ILE A 53 17.54 0.79 11.75
C ILE A 53 16.03 1.01 11.59
N ASP A 54 15.42 0.24 10.69
CA ASP A 54 14.03 0.39 10.28
C ASP A 54 13.34 -0.94 9.98
N PHE A 55 14.09 -2.04 9.92
CA PHE A 55 13.58 -3.39 9.68
C PHE A 55 12.57 -3.86 10.75
N ASP A 56 12.84 -3.57 12.03
CA ASP A 56 11.98 -4.01 13.14
C ASP A 56 10.75 -3.11 13.34
N LYS A 57 10.63 -2.01 12.58
CA LYS A 57 9.47 -1.13 12.63
C LYS A 57 8.31 -1.81 11.90
N THR A 58 7.42 -2.43 12.67
CA THR A 58 6.24 -3.13 12.14
C THR A 58 5.09 -2.13 11.94
N TYR A 59 4.76 -1.78 10.69
CA TYR A 59 3.79 -0.71 10.39
C TYR A 59 2.34 -1.18 10.17
N ALA A 60 2.10 -2.49 10.04
CA ALA A 60 0.75 -3.03 9.88
C ALA A 60 0.27 -3.71 11.17
N PRO A 61 -0.63 -3.08 11.95
CA PRO A 61 -1.32 -3.76 13.04
C PRO A 61 -2.37 -4.71 12.43
N THR A 62 -1.94 -5.86 11.95
CA THR A 62 -2.87 -6.91 11.53
C THR A 62 -3.48 -7.53 12.78
N GLY A 63 -4.79 -7.36 12.97
CA GLY A 63 -5.51 -7.99 14.07
C GLY A 63 -5.31 -9.51 14.09
N ARG A 64 -5.14 -10.09 15.27
CA ARG A 64 -4.98 -11.55 15.40
C ARG A 64 -6.30 -12.25 15.10
N LEU A 65 -6.24 -13.31 14.28
CA LEU A 65 -7.43 -14.10 13.92
C LEU A 65 -8.14 -14.69 15.14
N ASN A 66 -7.38 -15.07 16.18
CA ASN A 66 -7.96 -15.60 17.43
C ASN A 66 -8.81 -14.55 18.15
N SER A 67 -8.39 -13.28 18.17
CA SER A 67 -9.15 -12.18 18.75
C SER A 67 -10.43 -11.91 17.95
N LEU A 68 -10.36 -11.93 16.62
CA LEU A 68 -11.53 -11.79 15.76
C LEU A 68 -12.54 -12.93 15.99
N ARG A 69 -12.06 -14.18 16.06
CA ARG A 69 -12.91 -15.35 16.36
C ARG A 69 -13.58 -15.23 17.73
N ALA A 70 -12.85 -14.80 18.76
CA ALA A 70 -13.41 -14.60 20.09
C ALA A 70 -14.51 -13.53 20.10
N LEU A 71 -14.30 -12.42 19.36
CA LEU A 71 -15.30 -11.35 19.23
C LEU A 71 -16.58 -11.86 18.53
N ILE A 72 -16.43 -12.62 17.43
CA ILE A 72 -17.58 -13.20 16.72
C ILE A 72 -18.33 -14.19 17.62
N ALA A 73 -17.61 -15.08 18.31
CA ALA A 73 -18.22 -16.04 19.23
C ALA A 73 -18.99 -15.33 20.36
N HIS A 74 -18.45 -14.24 20.88
CA HIS A 74 -19.12 -13.42 21.89
C HIS A 74 -20.39 -12.75 21.34
N ALA A 75 -20.34 -12.18 20.14
CA ALA A 75 -21.49 -11.59 19.49
C ALA A 75 -22.62 -12.61 19.28
N CYS A 76 -22.29 -13.82 18.79
CA CYS A 76 -23.25 -14.91 18.65
C CYS A 76 -23.86 -15.34 20.00
N ALA A 77 -23.04 -15.48 21.04
CA ALA A 77 -23.51 -15.87 22.38
C ALA A 77 -24.43 -14.82 23.02
N LYS A 78 -24.34 -13.56 22.61
CA LYS A 78 -25.15 -12.43 23.09
C LYS A 78 -26.25 -12.03 22.10
N ASN A 79 -26.42 -12.77 21.01
CA ASN A 79 -27.35 -12.45 19.93
C ASN A 79 -27.21 -10.99 19.43
N LEU A 80 -25.96 -10.53 19.25
CA LEU A 80 -25.63 -9.21 18.75
C LEU A 80 -25.47 -9.25 17.22
N ASP A 81 -25.93 -8.19 16.57
CA ASP A 81 -25.70 -7.99 15.14
C ASP A 81 -24.22 -7.69 14.86
N PHE A 82 -23.68 -8.31 13.82
CA PHE A 82 -22.30 -8.15 13.39
C PHE A 82 -22.24 -7.61 11.97
N HIS A 83 -21.59 -6.46 11.79
CA HIS A 83 -21.40 -5.84 10.48
C HIS A 83 -19.91 -5.82 10.13
N GLN A 84 -19.57 -6.37 8.96
CA GLN A 84 -18.22 -6.28 8.41
C GLN A 84 -18.18 -5.18 7.35
N ILE A 85 -17.18 -4.31 7.44
CA ILE A 85 -16.91 -3.29 6.43
C ILE A 85 -15.52 -3.54 5.85
N ASP A 86 -15.46 -3.82 4.55
CA ASP A 86 -14.21 -3.85 3.80
C ASP A 86 -13.97 -2.48 3.15
N VAL A 87 -13.05 -1.70 3.74
CA VAL A 87 -12.72 -0.37 3.24
C VAL A 87 -11.70 -0.50 2.13
N LYS A 88 -12.15 -0.26 0.89
CA LYS A 88 -11.25 -0.16 -0.26
C LYS A 88 -10.19 0.92 0.01
N SER A 89 -8.93 0.57 -0.19
CA SER A 89 -7.81 1.51 -0.09
C SER A 89 -7.62 2.11 1.31
N ALA A 90 -7.93 1.38 2.39
CA ALA A 90 -7.74 1.85 3.77
C ALA A 90 -6.32 2.41 4.04
N PHE A 91 -5.29 1.75 3.51
CA PHE A 91 -3.89 2.20 3.67
C PHE A 91 -3.58 3.52 2.93
N LEU A 92 -4.28 3.83 1.83
CA LEU A 92 -3.99 5.01 1.02
C LEU A 92 -4.58 6.31 1.61
N ASN A 93 -5.49 6.20 2.58
CA ASN A 93 -6.14 7.35 3.21
C ASN A 93 -5.58 7.68 4.60
N ALA A 94 -4.63 6.88 5.10
CA ALA A 94 -3.99 7.17 6.38
C ALA A 94 -2.95 8.28 6.19
N PRO A 95 -2.92 9.32 7.04
CA PRO A 95 -1.89 10.34 6.97
C PRO A 95 -0.52 9.72 7.22
N LEU A 96 0.44 10.02 6.36
CA LEU A 96 1.83 9.64 6.57
C LEU A 96 2.42 10.51 7.68
N ARG A 97 3.12 9.89 8.62
CA ARG A 97 3.86 10.61 9.68
C ARG A 97 5.15 11.24 9.18
N GLU A 98 5.67 10.74 8.06
CA GLU A 98 6.94 11.15 7.47
C GLU A 98 6.76 11.42 5.97
N THR A 99 7.55 12.36 5.46
CA THR A 99 7.64 12.61 4.02
C THR A 99 8.51 11.54 3.38
N VAL A 100 7.96 10.83 2.40
CA VAL A 100 8.67 9.78 1.65
C VAL A 100 9.05 10.31 0.27
N TYR A 101 10.33 10.25 -0.07
CA TYR A 101 10.82 10.61 -1.39
C TYR A 101 10.97 9.35 -2.24
N LEU A 102 10.39 9.36 -3.44
CA LEU A 102 10.49 8.28 -4.40
C LEU A 102 11.36 8.69 -5.58
N SER A 103 12.10 7.74 -6.15
CA SER A 103 12.74 7.96 -7.44
C SER A 103 11.68 8.19 -8.50
N ILE A 104 12.00 8.98 -9.54
CA ILE A 104 11.09 9.18 -10.67
C ILE A 104 10.80 7.81 -11.31
N PRO A 105 9.52 7.44 -11.49
CA PRO A 105 9.15 6.20 -12.16
C PRO A 105 9.70 6.14 -13.58
N GLN A 106 10.18 4.97 -13.98
CA GLN A 106 10.58 4.75 -15.37
C GLN A 106 9.40 5.04 -16.32
N GLY A 107 9.67 5.80 -17.38
CA GLY A 107 8.68 6.21 -18.38
C GLY A 107 7.98 7.55 -18.09
N LEU A 108 8.35 8.25 -17.01
CA LEU A 108 7.90 9.62 -16.77
C LEU A 108 8.94 10.62 -17.29
N ASP A 109 8.63 11.33 -18.37
CA ASP A 109 9.42 12.46 -18.86
C ASP A 109 9.02 13.74 -18.11
N LEU A 110 9.99 14.38 -17.45
CA LEU A 110 9.79 15.65 -16.74
C LEU A 110 10.07 16.90 -17.59
N ASN A 111 10.51 16.71 -18.85
CA ASN A 111 10.93 17.78 -19.75
C ASN A 111 9.87 18.15 -20.81
N GLN A 112 8.58 17.99 -20.52
CA GLN A 112 7.49 18.41 -21.41
C GLN A 112 6.79 19.65 -20.89
#